data_AF-U1QCJ6-F1
#
_entry.id   AF-U1QCJ6-F1
#
_cell.length_a   1.000
_cell.length_b   1.000
_cell.length_c   1.000
_cell.angle_alpha   90.00
_cell.angle_beta   90.00
_cell.angle_gamma   90.00
#
_symmetry.space_group_name_H-M   'P 1'
#
loop_
_entity.id
_entity.type
_entity.pdbx_description
1 polymer ?
#
loop_
_entity_poly.entity_id
_entity_poly.type
_entity_poly.pdbx_seq_one_letter_code
_entity_poly.pdbx_strand_id
1 'polypeptide(L)'
;MDPSDRNFSHCKDRNEEGSEDTSMQGWTSGIKSANYKYILTILENELRLYGFKTVIDLSDSDAYRANIHDRKNGGYVGIVMNKNNNVLTLRYTTGCRPSSGPEGGNEPSVEGRSSASNGAS
;
A
#
# COMPACT_ATOMS: atom_id res chain seq x y z
N MET A 1 -9.94 -14.57 0.24
CA MET A 1 -10.13 -13.34 -0.54
C MET A 1 -9.59 -13.61 -1.92
N ASP A 2 -10.40 -13.41 -2.94
CA ASP A 2 -9.96 -13.54 -4.33
C ASP A 2 -8.92 -12.43 -4.62
N PRO A 3 -7.74 -12.75 -5.19
CA PRO A 3 -6.75 -11.73 -5.58
C PRO A 3 -7.31 -10.64 -6.50
N SER A 4 -8.39 -10.94 -7.25
CA SER A 4 -9.05 -10.00 -8.16
C SER A 4 -9.86 -8.90 -7.48
N ASP A 5 -10.12 -8.99 -6.17
CA ASP A 5 -10.81 -7.94 -5.40
C ASP A 5 -9.87 -6.80 -4.94
N ARG A 6 -8.55 -6.91 -5.18
CA ARG A 6 -7.61 -5.83 -4.85
C ARG A 6 -7.64 -4.75 -5.92
N ASN A 7 -8.39 -3.70 -5.62
CA ASN A 7 -8.48 -2.53 -6.49
C ASN A 7 -7.23 -1.65 -6.30
N PHE A 8 -6.18 -1.93 -7.09
CA PHE A 8 -4.98 -1.09 -7.08
C PHE A 8 -5.25 0.27 -7.72
N SER A 9 -4.78 1.33 -7.09
CA SER A 9 -4.89 2.69 -7.64
C SER A 9 -3.73 2.96 -8.59
N HIS A 10 -4.01 3.49 -9.78
CA HIS A 10 -2.95 3.93 -10.69
C HIS A 10 -2.15 5.08 -10.07
N CYS A 11 -0.83 5.01 -10.17
CA CYS A 11 0.08 6.03 -9.66
C CYS A 11 1.13 6.39 -10.71
N LYS A 12 1.63 7.63 -10.61
CA LYS A 12 2.74 8.14 -11.40
C LYS A 12 3.65 8.96 -10.49
N ASP A 13 4.84 8.44 -10.21
CA ASP A 13 5.88 9.16 -9.49
C ASP A 13 7.07 9.43 -10.43
N ARG A 14 7.21 10.69 -10.84
CA ARG A 14 8.20 11.13 -11.83
C ARG A 14 8.09 10.34 -13.15
N ASN A 15 9.04 9.42 -13.38
CA ASN A 15 9.14 8.59 -14.58
C ASN A 15 8.66 7.16 -14.33
N GLU A 16 8.22 6.85 -13.11
CA GLU A 16 7.73 5.53 -12.71
C GLU A 16 6.20 5.57 -12.71
N GLU A 17 5.59 4.85 -13.65
CA GLU A 17 4.16 4.59 -13.69
C GLU A 17 3.88 3.20 -13.14
N GLY A 18 2.74 3.06 -12.47
CA GLY A 18 2.35 1.76 -11.97
C GLY A 18 1.11 1.81 -11.08
N SER A 19 1.16 1.08 -9.98
CA SER A 19 0.01 0.90 -9.10
C SER A 19 0.41 0.90 -7.63
N GLU A 20 -0.45 1.44 -6.79
CA GLU A 20 -0.34 1.37 -5.32
C GLU A 20 -1.55 0.67 -4.72
N ASP A 21 -1.34 -0.01 -3.59
CA ASP A 21 -2.38 -0.66 -2.81
C ASP A 21 -2.58 0.14 -1.52
N THR A 22 -3.82 0.41 -1.17
CA THR A 22 -4.19 1.04 0.11
C THR A 22 -5.14 0.13 0.87
N SER A 23 -4.73 -0.30 2.06
CA SER A 23 -5.51 -1.20 2.91
C SER A 23 -5.78 -0.60 4.28
N MET A 24 -6.99 -0.84 4.79
CA MET A 24 -7.35 -0.53 6.18
C MET A 24 -6.60 -1.49 7.11
N GLN A 25 -5.86 -0.94 8.06
CA GLN A 25 -5.08 -1.71 9.04
C GLN A 25 -5.82 -1.79 10.39
N GLY A 26 -6.69 -0.83 10.67
CA GLY A 26 -7.49 -0.85 11.89
C GLY A 26 -8.40 0.34 12.02
N TRP A 27 -9.44 0.15 12.83
CA TRP A 27 -10.40 1.18 13.20
C TRP A 27 -10.81 0.99 14.65
N THR A 28 -10.95 2.08 15.39
CA THR A 28 -11.51 2.07 16.74
C THR A 28 -12.22 3.38 17.06
N SER A 29 -13.09 3.35 18.06
CA SER A 29 -13.83 4.51 18.56
C SER A 29 -13.71 4.62 20.07
N GLY A 30 -14.04 5.80 20.63
CA GLY A 30 -14.04 6.03 22.08
C GLY A 30 -12.69 6.51 22.66
N ILE A 31 -11.65 6.62 21.84
CA ILE A 31 -10.38 7.23 22.24
C ILE A 31 -10.51 8.75 22.13
N LYS A 32 -10.38 9.46 23.27
CA LYS A 32 -10.43 10.92 23.29
C LYS A 32 -9.42 11.52 22.32
N SER A 33 -9.87 12.45 21.47
CA SER A 33 -9.03 13.09 20.45
C SER A 33 -7.81 13.84 21.02
N ALA A 34 -7.88 14.28 22.28
CA ALA A 34 -6.75 14.86 23.01
C ALA A 34 -5.52 13.92 23.11
N ASN A 35 -5.71 12.60 23.00
CA ASN A 35 -4.64 11.61 23.05
C ASN A 35 -3.92 11.43 21.70
N TYR A 36 -4.32 12.14 20.64
CA TYR A 36 -3.76 11.98 19.30
C TYR A 36 -2.22 12.03 19.28
N LYS A 37 -1.61 13.03 19.92
CA LYS A 37 -0.14 13.19 19.93
C LYS A 37 0.57 11.98 20.56
N TYR A 38 0.00 11.44 21.63
CA TYR A 38 0.56 10.26 22.30
C TYR A 38 0.47 9.01 21.41
N ILE A 39 -0.66 8.83 20.73
CA ILE A 39 -0.86 7.71 19.78
C ILE A 39 0.11 7.84 18.60
N LEU A 40 0.29 9.05 18.08
CA LEU A 40 1.25 9.31 17.01
C LEU A 40 2.67 8.94 17.44
N THR A 41 3.10 9.29 18.66
CA THR A 41 4.40 8.86 19.20
C THR A 41 4.54 7.34 19.29
N ILE A 42 3.49 6.60 19.67
CA ILE A 42 3.52 5.13 19.66
C ILE A 42 3.75 4.64 18.22
N LEU A 43 2.96 5.12 17.26
CA LEU A 43 3.09 4.70 15.86
C LEU A 43 4.46 5.03 15.28
N GLU A 44 5.01 6.22 15.56
CA GLU A 44 6.35 6.59 15.14
C GLU A 44 7.41 5.61 15.67
N ASN A 45 7.32 5.24 16.94
CA ASN A 45 8.29 4.31 17.55
C ASN A 45 8.22 2.91 16.95
N GLU A 46 7.01 2.38 16.75
CA GLU A 46 6.78 1.07 16.14
C GLU A 46 7.22 1.04 14.67
N LEU A 47 6.77 2.03 13.88
CA LEU A 47 6.98 2.04 12.44
C LEU A 47 8.41 2.40 12.03
N ARG A 48 9.15 3.09 12.90
CA ARG A 48 10.58 3.39 12.68
C ARG A 48 11.42 2.13 12.48
N LEU A 49 11.05 1.02 13.12
CA LEU A 49 11.73 -0.27 12.97
C LEU A 49 11.59 -0.84 11.55
N TYR A 50 10.54 -0.43 10.84
CA TYR A 50 10.24 -0.86 9.47
C TYR A 50 10.64 0.17 8.40
N GLY A 51 11.31 1.26 8.79
CA GLY A 51 11.82 2.28 7.85
C GLY A 51 10.92 3.50 7.65
N PHE A 52 9.73 3.53 8.23
CA PHE A 52 8.86 4.71 8.20
C PHE A 52 9.35 5.74 9.23
N LYS A 53 9.95 6.83 8.75
CA LYS A 53 10.67 7.80 9.61
C LYS A 53 10.26 9.24 9.41
N THR A 54 9.61 9.54 8.28
CA THR A 54 9.23 10.91 7.96
C THR A 54 7.76 11.11 8.27
N VAL A 55 7.47 11.92 9.28
CA VAL A 55 6.11 12.31 9.64
C VAL A 55 5.73 13.57 8.85
N ILE A 56 4.58 13.54 8.20
CA ILE A 56 3.94 14.70 7.57
C ILE A 56 2.61 14.93 8.27
N ASP A 57 2.48 16.06 8.95
CA ASP A 57 1.22 16.48 9.57
C ASP A 57 0.26 16.99 8.50
N LEU A 58 -0.95 16.45 8.51
CA LEU A 58 -2.05 16.75 7.57
C LEU A 58 -3.32 17.14 8.34
N SER A 59 -3.18 17.51 9.61
CA SER A 59 -4.29 17.90 10.48
C SER A 59 -4.97 19.16 9.96
N ASP A 60 -6.30 19.20 10.07
CA ASP A 60 -7.13 20.36 9.72
C ASP A 60 -8.07 20.72 10.88
N SER A 61 -9.11 21.51 10.64
CA SER A 61 -10.11 21.85 11.66
C SER A 61 -10.83 20.63 12.22
N ASP A 62 -11.05 19.60 11.40
CA ASP A 62 -12.03 18.53 11.64
C ASP A 62 -11.38 17.23 12.15
N ALA A 63 -10.11 17.01 11.81
CA ALA A 63 -9.38 15.81 12.17
C ALA A 63 -7.90 16.11 12.46
N TYR A 64 -7.34 15.30 13.35
CA TYR A 64 -5.89 15.12 13.40
C TYR A 64 -5.48 14.07 12.38
N ARG A 65 -4.46 14.35 11.57
CA ARG A 65 -3.98 13.43 10.54
C ARG A 65 -2.48 13.49 10.39
N ALA A 66 -1.86 12.36 10.11
CA ALA A 66 -0.47 12.32 9.70
C ALA A 66 -0.21 11.13 8.78
N ASN A 67 0.76 11.31 7.89
CA ASN A 67 1.37 10.21 7.15
C ASN A 67 2.79 9.99 7.66
N ILE A 68 3.12 8.75 7.98
CA ILE A 68 4.48 8.33 8.38
C ILE A 68 5.06 7.57 7.19
N HIS A 69 6.00 8.19 6.48
CA HIS A 69 6.53 7.70 5.20
C HIS A 69 7.81 6.88 5.36
N ASP A 70 7.88 5.80 4.57
CA ASP A 70 9.13 5.15 4.16
C ASP A 70 9.56 5.76 2.82
N ARG A 71 10.47 6.74 2.88
CA ARG A 71 10.98 7.41 1.67
C ARG A 71 11.81 6.50 0.76
N LYS A 72 12.33 5.40 1.27
CA LYS A 72 13.13 4.47 0.46
C LYS A 72 12.22 3.66 -0.46
N ASN A 73 11.08 3.24 0.06
CA ASN A 73 10.16 2.36 -0.64
C ASN A 73 8.89 3.06 -1.15
N GLY A 74 8.69 4.35 -0.84
CA GLY A 74 7.60 5.19 -1.35
C GLY A 74 6.26 5.06 -0.61
N GLY A 75 6.10 4.08 0.27
CA GLY A 75 4.88 3.85 1.04
C GLY A 75 4.72 4.73 2.26
N TYR A 76 3.51 4.73 2.84
CA TYR A 76 3.23 5.41 4.10
C TYR A 76 2.14 4.72 4.92
N VAL A 77 2.18 4.92 6.24
CA VAL A 77 1.06 4.63 7.13
C VAL A 77 0.35 5.94 7.46
N GLY A 78 -0.94 6.00 7.14
CA GLY A 78 -1.81 7.13 7.45
C GLY A 78 -2.58 6.89 8.74
N ILE A 79 -2.53 7.85 9.65
CA ILE A 79 -3.40 7.92 10.83
C ILE A 79 -4.40 9.07 10.66
N VAL A 80 -5.67 8.80 10.95
CA VAL A 80 -6.72 9.83 11.01
C VAL A 80 -7.51 9.66 12.29
N MET A 81 -7.63 10.74 13.07
CA MET A 81 -8.47 10.83 14.24
C MET A 81 -9.46 11.99 14.09
N ASN A 82 -10.73 11.67 13.91
CA ASN A 82 -11.79 12.67 13.82
C ASN A 82 -12.04 13.31 15.19
N LYS A 83 -12.07 14.65 15.23
CA LYS A 83 -12.17 15.40 16.49
C LYS A 83 -13.57 15.38 17.10
N ASN A 84 -14.60 15.21 16.26
CA ASN A 84 -16.01 15.29 16.66
C ASN A 84 -16.52 13.96 17.20
N ASN A 85 -16.17 12.84 16.57
CA ASN A 85 -16.70 11.52 16.92
C ASN A 85 -15.66 10.55 17.51
N ASN A 86 -14.41 11.00 17.74
CA ASN A 86 -13.35 10.21 18.39
C ASN A 86 -13.08 8.87 17.67
N VAL A 87 -13.26 8.85 16.35
CA VAL A 87 -12.92 7.71 15.50
C VAL A 87 -11.46 7.82 15.07
N LEU A 88 -10.70 6.75 15.33
CA LEU A 88 -9.33 6.55 14.87
C LEU A 88 -9.31 5.51 13.75
N THR A 89 -8.60 5.79 12.66
CA THR A 89 -8.31 4.85 11.57
C THR A 89 -6.82 4.80 11.27
N LEU A 90 -6.36 3.63 10.88
CA LEU A 90 -5.02 3.40 10.35
C LEU A 90 -5.11 2.77 8.97
N ARG A 91 -4.35 3.30 8.01
CA ARG A 91 -4.23 2.77 6.65
C ARG A 91 -2.78 2.61 6.28
N TYR A 92 -2.47 1.63 5.46
CA TYR A 92 -1.15 1.45 4.86
C TYR A 92 -1.26 1.55 3.34
N THR A 93 -0.36 2.32 2.73
CA THR A 93 -0.19 2.46 1.29
C THR A 93 1.21 1.99 0.85
N THR A 94 1.29 1.11 -0.15
CA THR A 94 2.53 0.43 -0.57
C THR A 94 3.53 1.30 -1.34
N GLY A 95 3.16 2.54 -1.70
CA GLY A 95 3.89 3.40 -2.63
C GLY A 95 3.73 2.94 -4.09
N CYS A 96 4.12 3.78 -5.05
CA CYS A 96 3.99 3.42 -6.45
C CYS A 96 4.90 2.25 -6.81
N ARG A 97 4.32 1.14 -7.27
CA ARG A 97 5.05 -0.05 -7.71
C ARG A 97 4.85 -0.24 -9.20
N PRO A 98 5.88 -0.66 -9.96
CA PRO A 98 5.71 -1.04 -11.34
C PRO A 98 4.55 -2.03 -11.44
N SER A 99 3.57 -1.73 -12.30
CA SER A 99 2.54 -2.72 -12.60
C SER A 99 3.24 -3.95 -13.15
N SER A 100 2.91 -5.13 -12.62
CA SER A 100 3.14 -6.34 -13.38
C SER A 100 2.44 -6.09 -14.73
N GLY A 101 3.20 -6.11 -15.83
CA GLY A 101 2.63 -6.05 -17.18
C GLY A 101 1.54 -7.13 -17.34
N PRO A 102 0.77 -7.13 -18.44
CA PRO A 102 -0.34 -8.06 -18.61
C PRO A 102 0.05 -9.47 -18.18
N GLU A 103 -0.71 -10.04 -17.24
CA GLU A 103 -0.54 -11.43 -16.81
C GLU A 103 -0.68 -12.32 -18.06
N GLY A 104 0.46 -12.71 -18.65
CA GLY A 104 0.48 -13.49 -19.88
C GLY A 104 1.55 -13.00 -20.86
N GLY A 105 2.76 -13.53 -20.72
CA GLY A 105 3.77 -13.37 -21.77
C GLY A 105 5.19 -13.45 -21.25
N ASN A 106 5.59 -14.62 -20.76
CA ASN A 106 6.97 -15.12 -20.81
C ASN A 106 6.96 -16.63 -20.49
N GLU A 107 6.18 -17.41 -21.24
CA GLU A 107 6.65 -18.76 -21.58
C GLU A 107 7.63 -18.58 -22.75
N PRO A 108 8.87 -19.10 -22.66
CA PRO A 108 9.74 -19.11 -23.83
C PRO A 108 9.07 -20.00 -24.88
N SER A 109 8.72 -19.40 -26.01
CA SER A 109 8.29 -20.09 -27.21
C SER A 109 9.47 -20.94 -27.70
N VAL A 110 9.50 -22.23 -27.34
CA VAL A 110 10.40 -23.19 -27.96
C VAL A 110 9.73 -23.66 -29.24
N GLU A 111 9.90 -22.87 -30.31
CA GLU A 111 9.80 -23.42 -31.66
C GLU A 111 10.96 -24.39 -31.90
N GLY A 112 10.63 -25.55 -32.44
CA GLY A 112 11.57 -26.35 -33.23
C GLY A 112 11.92 -27.71 -32.64
N ARG A 113 11.12 -28.72 -33.00
CA ARG A 113 11.60 -29.96 -33.65
C ARG A 113 10.42 -30.74 -34.20
N SER A 114 10.17 -30.56 -35.49
CA SER A 114 9.34 -31.47 -36.28
C SER A 114 10.08 -32.78 -36.56
N SER A 115 9.26 -33.83 -36.69
CA SER A 115 9.44 -35.04 -37.49
C SER A 115 10.14 -36.25 -36.85
N ALA A 116 9.33 -37.25 -36.49
CA ALA A 116 9.45 -38.57 -37.13
C ALA A 116 8.10 -39.33 -37.05
N SER A 117 7.64 -39.75 -38.22
CA SER A 117 6.55 -40.68 -38.48
C SER A 117 6.85 -42.09 -37.96
N ASN A 118 5.80 -42.87 -37.66
CA ASN A 118 5.49 -44.10 -38.41
C ASN A 118 4.22 -44.76 -37.86
N GLY A 119 3.21 -44.89 -38.73
CA GLY A 119 2.18 -45.91 -38.61
C GLY A 119 2.56 -47.13 -39.46
N ALA A 120 2.21 -48.31 -38.96
CA ALA A 120 2.00 -49.60 -39.65
C ALA A 120 1.82 -50.65 -38.52
N SER A 121 0.93 -51.63 -38.54
CA SER A 121 -0.16 -52.08 -39.42
C SER A 121 -1.10 -52.91 -38.54
#